data_AF-A0A5K3ER48-F1
#
_entry.id   AF-A0A5K3ER48-F1
#
_cell.length_a   1.000
_cell.length_b   1.000
_cell.length_c   1.000
_cell.angle_alpha   90.00
_cell.angle_beta   90.00
_cell.angle_gamma   90.00
#
_symmetry.space_group_name_H-M   'P 1'
#
loop_
_entity.id
_entity.type
_entity.pdbx_description
1 polymer ?
#
loop_
_entity_poly.entity_id
_entity_poly.type
_entity_poly.pdbx_seq_one_letter_code
_entity_poly.pdbx_strand_id
1 'polypeptide(L)'
;MQLTPTPLYFALLLVEFTTGVVGQLNLWADRRLVARIIESIPPNGKDYSSLKCPRQRPDITQHIPPQLFLVLNGHILQEVYDKILHSVHRPLPPQIEIIRLKWRAGLERLTYNISMVSLNKTLLFDPLLNVANYGIVPAMESDVQITLACTGKMTGFAPFKLYLDVRREFEGLRKIPRIDFVAQKYCLSKSKRFG
;
A
#
# COMPACT_ATOMS: atom_id res chain seq x y z
N MET A 1 -31.04 22.94 -38.41
CA MET A 1 -30.78 21.49 -38.37
C MET A 1 -29.38 21.29 -37.85
N GLN A 2 -29.26 20.97 -36.56
CA GLN A 2 -28.00 20.70 -35.88
C GLN A 2 -27.60 19.25 -36.15
N LEU A 3 -26.37 19.04 -36.61
CA LEU A 3 -25.69 17.74 -36.56
C LEU A 3 -24.61 17.86 -35.47
N THR A 4 -24.80 17.12 -34.39
CA THR A 4 -23.86 16.98 -33.27
C THR A 4 -22.68 16.08 -33.67
N PRO A 5 -21.44 16.39 -33.29
CA PRO A 5 -20.33 15.44 -33.37
C PRO A 5 -20.33 14.52 -32.14
N THR A 6 -20.45 13.22 -32.36
CA THR A 6 -20.17 12.18 -31.37
C THR A 6 -18.69 12.19 -30.98
N PRO A 7 -18.34 12.15 -29.68
CA PRO A 7 -16.94 12.11 -29.28
C PRO A 7 -16.38 10.68 -29.42
N LEU A 8 -15.31 10.58 -30.20
CA LEU A 8 -14.34 9.48 -30.21
C LEU A 8 -13.69 9.37 -28.82
N TYR A 9 -14.34 8.71 -27.86
CA TYR A 9 -13.74 8.46 -26.54
C TYR A 9 -14.25 7.18 -25.86
N PHE A 10 -14.57 6.14 -26.62
CA PHE A 10 -14.82 4.80 -26.05
C PHE A 10 -14.48 3.73 -27.09
N ALA A 11 -13.20 3.64 -27.46
CA ALA A 11 -12.71 2.58 -28.34
C ALA A 11 -11.34 2.08 -27.90
N LEU A 12 -11.17 1.81 -26.60
CA LEU A 12 -10.03 1.07 -26.07
C LEU A 12 -10.51 0.32 -24.81
N LEU A 13 -10.99 -0.91 -24.98
CA LEU A 13 -11.00 -1.99 -23.98
C LEU A 13 -11.67 -3.25 -24.56
N LEU A 14 -11.18 -3.72 -25.71
CA LEU A 14 -11.34 -5.11 -26.13
C LEU A 14 -9.96 -5.61 -26.52
N VAL A 15 -9.15 -5.91 -25.50
CA VAL A 15 -7.99 -6.79 -25.70
C VAL A 15 -8.53 -8.20 -25.51
N GLU A 16 -8.68 -8.89 -26.63
CA GLU A 16 -8.89 -10.34 -26.67
C GLU A 16 -7.67 -11.00 -26.01
N PHE A 17 -7.88 -11.59 -24.83
CA PHE A 17 -6.87 -12.41 -24.19
C PHE A 17 -6.82 -13.77 -24.89
N THR A 18 -5.95 -13.88 -25.88
CA THR A 18 -5.42 -15.18 -26.30
C THR A 18 -4.72 -15.82 -25.10
N THR A 19 -5.07 -17.07 -24.81
CA THR A 19 -4.54 -17.99 -23.80
C THR A 19 -3.08 -17.77 -23.42
N GLY A 20 -2.85 -16.86 -22.48
CA GLY A 20 -1.61 -16.73 -21.72
C GLY A 20 -1.96 -16.97 -20.27
N VAL A 21 -1.09 -17.65 -19.52
CA VAL A 21 -1.27 -17.90 -18.08
C VAL A 21 -1.51 -16.56 -17.38
N VAL A 22 -2.78 -16.24 -17.12
CA VAL A 22 -3.17 -15.01 -16.43
C VAL A 22 -2.66 -15.16 -15.02
N GLY A 23 -1.65 -14.35 -14.66
CA GLY A 23 -1.19 -14.30 -13.28
C GLY A 23 -2.38 -13.99 -12.37
N GLN A 24 -2.62 -14.75 -11.32
CA GLN A 24 -3.79 -14.53 -10.46
C GLN A 24 -3.46 -13.77 -9.16
N LEU A 25 -2.17 -13.54 -8.90
CA LEU A 25 -1.73 -12.73 -7.76
C LEU A 25 -2.23 -11.30 -7.89
N ASN A 26 -2.99 -10.87 -6.89
CA ASN A 26 -3.36 -9.48 -6.71
C ASN A 26 -2.97 -9.02 -5.30
N LEU A 27 -2.50 -7.77 -5.18
CA LEU A 27 -2.18 -7.09 -3.93
C LEU A 27 -2.62 -5.63 -4.06
N TRP A 28 -3.52 -5.16 -3.17
CA TRP A 28 -4.08 -3.82 -3.27
C TRP A 28 -4.43 -3.22 -1.91
N ALA A 29 -4.70 -1.92 -1.91
CA ALA A 29 -5.29 -1.19 -0.79
C ALA A 29 -6.71 -0.73 -1.14
N ASP A 30 -7.62 -0.76 -0.18
CA ASP A 30 -8.96 -0.20 -0.37
C ASP A 30 -8.93 1.33 -0.37
N ARG A 31 -9.85 1.95 -1.11
CA ARG A 31 -10.00 3.42 -1.18
C ARG A 31 -10.05 4.11 0.19
N ARG A 32 -10.66 3.45 1.19
CA ARG A 32 -10.81 4.00 2.55
C ARG A 32 -9.47 4.15 3.26
N LEU A 33 -8.55 3.21 3.05
CA LEU A 33 -7.20 3.31 3.60
C LEU A 33 -6.45 4.47 2.93
N VAL A 34 -6.49 4.54 1.60
CA VAL A 34 -5.81 5.58 0.81
C VAL A 34 -6.35 6.97 1.18
N ALA A 35 -7.67 7.14 1.26
CA ALA A 35 -8.30 8.38 1.69
C ALA A 35 -7.83 8.82 3.08
N ARG A 36 -7.85 7.91 4.08
CA ARG A 36 -7.39 8.22 5.44
C ARG A 36 -5.93 8.65 5.48
N ILE A 37 -5.05 8.02 4.69
CA ILE A 37 -3.65 8.44 4.59
C ILE A 37 -3.57 9.86 4.02
N ILE A 38 -4.26 10.16 2.92
CA ILE A 38 -4.25 11.48 2.28
C ILE A 38 -4.80 12.56 3.21
N GLU A 39 -5.91 12.30 3.90
CA GLU A 39 -6.52 13.24 4.85
C GLU A 39 -5.66 13.51 6.08
N SER A 40 -4.77 12.56 6.43
CA SER A 40 -3.86 12.68 7.56
C SER A 40 -2.52 13.34 7.20
N ILE A 41 -2.23 13.56 5.91
CA ILE A 41 -1.00 14.25 5.47
C ILE A 41 -1.20 15.76 5.56
N PRO A 42 -0.28 16.51 6.21
CA PRO A 42 -0.39 17.97 6.29
C PRO A 42 -0.25 18.62 4.91
N PRO A 43 -0.94 19.74 4.63
CA PRO A 43 -0.92 20.40 3.33
C PRO A 43 0.48 20.87 2.91
N ASN A 44 1.33 21.22 3.88
CA ASN A 44 2.72 21.61 3.63
C ASN A 44 3.68 20.41 3.54
N GLY A 45 3.18 19.18 3.59
CA GLY A 45 3.92 17.92 3.40
C GLY A 45 4.95 17.56 4.48
N LYS A 46 5.34 18.50 5.35
CA LYS A 46 6.43 18.34 6.32
C LYS A 46 6.14 18.86 7.72
N ASP A 47 5.12 19.72 7.87
CA ASP A 47 4.78 20.29 9.16
C ASP A 47 3.72 19.45 9.87
N TYR A 48 4.18 18.52 10.70
CA TYR A 48 3.34 17.73 11.61
C TYR A 48 3.28 18.34 13.02
N SER A 49 3.75 19.58 13.21
CA SER A 49 3.80 20.24 14.53
C SER A 49 2.42 20.68 15.02
N SER A 50 1.51 21.03 14.12
CA SER A 50 0.09 21.23 14.43
C SER A 50 -0.70 19.98 14.06
N LEU A 51 -0.98 19.14 15.06
CA LEU A 51 -1.84 17.96 14.92
C LEU A 51 -3.30 18.41 14.87
N LYS A 52 -3.69 19.13 13.81
CA LYS A 52 -5.11 19.38 13.57
C LYS A 52 -5.77 18.05 13.22
N CYS A 53 -7.01 17.86 13.67
CA CYS A 53 -7.81 16.71 13.26
C CYS A 53 -7.72 16.54 11.73
N PRO A 54 -7.57 15.30 11.22
CA PRO A 54 -7.55 15.04 9.80
C PRO A 54 -8.68 15.81 9.13
N ARG A 55 -8.35 16.62 8.12
CA ARG A 55 -9.37 17.38 7.41
C ARG A 55 -10.17 16.39 6.59
N GLN A 56 -11.43 16.17 6.96
CA GLN A 56 -12.33 15.38 6.14
C GLN A 56 -12.44 16.04 4.75
N ARG A 57 -12.17 15.24 3.71
CA ARG A 57 -12.31 15.67 2.32
C ARG A 57 -13.32 14.72 1.67
N PRO A 58 -14.63 14.96 1.83
CA PRO A 58 -15.67 14.02 1.37
C PRO A 58 -15.49 13.64 -0.12
N ASP A 59 -15.04 14.57 -0.96
CA ASP A 59 -14.84 14.36 -2.39
C ASP A 59 -13.53 13.62 -2.74
N ILE A 60 -12.60 13.43 -1.79
CA ILE A 60 -11.32 12.74 -2.07
C ILE A 60 -11.58 11.30 -2.55
N THR A 61 -12.63 10.67 -2.01
CA THR A 61 -12.97 9.27 -2.32
C THR A 61 -13.49 9.07 -3.74
N GLN A 62 -13.99 10.14 -4.39
CA GLN A 62 -14.42 10.13 -5.79
C GLN A 62 -13.21 10.07 -6.75
N HIS A 63 -12.05 10.55 -6.29
CA HIS A 63 -10.80 10.59 -7.06
C HIS A 63 -9.90 9.38 -6.77
N ILE A 64 -10.33 8.46 -5.90
CA ILE A 64 -9.56 7.27 -5.53
C ILE A 64 -10.30 6.04 -6.06
N PRO A 65 -9.64 5.18 -6.86
CA PRO A 65 -10.28 3.96 -7.35
C PRO A 65 -10.69 3.05 -6.18
N PRO A 66 -11.75 2.24 -6.33
CA PRO A 66 -12.19 1.31 -5.30
C PRO A 66 -11.07 0.48 -4.69
N GLN A 67 -10.20 -0.01 -5.56
CA GLN A 67 -9.05 -0.85 -5.26
C GLN A 67 -7.84 -0.20 -5.92
N LEU A 68 -6.85 0.19 -5.13
CA LEU A 68 -5.57 0.69 -5.62
C LEU A 68 -4.58 -0.47 -5.63
N PHE A 69 -4.40 -1.08 -6.80
CA PHE A 69 -3.51 -2.23 -6.97
C PHE A 69 -2.04 -1.81 -6.93
N LEU A 70 -1.24 -2.54 -6.15
CA LEU A 70 0.22 -2.56 -6.28
C LEU A 70 0.65 -3.70 -7.19
N VAL A 71 0.04 -4.87 -7.02
CA VAL A 71 0.20 -6.01 -7.91
C VAL A 71 -1.14 -6.35 -8.53
N LEU A 72 -1.21 -6.37 -9.86
CA LEU A 72 -2.38 -6.78 -10.63
C LEU A 72 -1.96 -7.94 -11.53
N ASN A 73 -2.59 -9.09 -11.35
CA ASN A 73 -2.33 -10.31 -12.11
C ASN A 73 -0.84 -10.70 -12.19
N GLY A 74 -0.13 -10.59 -11.06
CA GLY A 74 1.31 -10.87 -10.96
C GLY A 74 2.23 -9.78 -11.55
N HIS A 75 1.69 -8.63 -11.97
CA HIS A 75 2.47 -7.49 -12.43
C HIS A 75 2.46 -6.36 -11.41
N ILE A 76 3.65 -5.83 -11.10
CA ILE A 76 3.74 -4.60 -10.32
C ILE A 76 3.26 -3.44 -11.19
N LEU A 77 2.29 -2.67 -10.69
CA LEU A 77 1.88 -1.42 -11.30
C LEU A 77 2.91 -0.34 -10.99
N GLN A 78 3.77 -0.05 -11.97
CA GLN A 78 4.95 0.80 -11.78
C GLN A 78 4.59 2.19 -11.25
N GLU A 79 3.51 2.79 -11.73
CA GLU A 79 3.05 4.11 -11.25
C GLU A 79 2.76 4.15 -9.74
N VAL A 80 2.23 3.06 -9.19
CA VAL A 80 1.95 2.94 -7.76
C VAL A 80 3.24 2.64 -7.01
N TYR A 81 4.06 1.73 -7.53
CA TYR A 81 5.34 1.37 -6.95
C TYR A 81 6.30 2.56 -6.85
N ASP A 82 6.43 3.36 -7.90
CA ASP A 82 7.26 4.57 -7.90
C ASP A 82 6.78 5.56 -6.85
N LYS A 83 5.47 5.79 -6.71
CA LYS A 83 4.92 6.67 -5.66
C LYS A 83 5.26 6.17 -4.26
N ILE A 84 5.32 4.86 -4.05
CA ILE A 84 5.74 4.23 -2.79
C ILE A 84 7.25 4.38 -2.58
N LEU A 85 8.07 4.21 -3.61
CA LEU A 85 9.53 4.41 -3.50
C LEU A 85 9.87 5.86 -3.08
N HIS A 86 9.11 6.83 -3.58
CA HIS A 86 9.24 8.23 -3.18
C HIS A 86 8.58 8.55 -1.82
N SER A 87 8.00 7.57 -1.12
CA SER A 87 7.30 7.78 0.16
C SER A 87 8.22 8.17 1.31
N VAL A 88 9.54 8.02 1.19
CA VAL A 88 10.51 8.52 2.18
C VAL A 88 10.34 10.03 2.41
N HIS A 89 9.86 10.78 1.41
CA HIS A 89 9.56 12.20 1.54
C HIS A 89 8.12 12.51 1.98
N ARG A 90 7.27 11.50 2.13
CA ARG A 90 5.87 11.59 2.57
C ARG A 90 5.60 10.57 3.69
N PRO A 91 6.09 10.84 4.90
CA PRO A 91 5.99 9.89 6.00
C PRO A 91 4.53 9.62 6.38
N LEU A 92 4.26 8.37 6.75
CA LEU A 92 2.97 7.96 7.28
C LEU A 92 2.64 8.78 8.53
N PRO A 93 1.48 9.45 8.58
CA PRO A 93 1.11 10.30 9.70
C PRO A 93 0.96 9.54 11.03
N PRO A 94 1.06 10.21 12.19
CA PRO A 94 0.94 9.61 13.53
C PRO A 94 -0.32 8.75 13.70
N GLN A 95 -1.42 9.18 13.11
CA GLN A 95 -2.76 8.59 13.22
C GLN A 95 -2.88 7.24 12.47
N ILE A 96 -1.98 6.96 11.52
CA ILE A 96 -1.99 5.71 10.75
C ILE A 96 -1.19 4.65 11.51
N GLU A 97 -1.82 3.97 12.46
CA GLU A 97 -1.19 2.88 13.21
C GLU A 97 -1.37 1.51 12.54
N ILE A 98 -2.40 1.37 11.70
CA ILE A 98 -2.76 0.12 11.04
C ILE A 98 -2.92 0.34 9.54
N ILE A 99 -2.17 -0.44 8.75
CA ILE A 99 -2.32 -0.52 7.30
C ILE A 99 -2.93 -1.89 6.97
N ARG A 100 -4.07 -1.88 6.30
CA ARG A 100 -4.73 -3.11 5.82
C ARG A 100 -4.63 -3.19 4.30
N LEU A 101 -3.90 -4.18 3.83
CA LEU A 101 -3.79 -4.53 2.43
C LEU A 101 -4.62 -5.79 2.18
N LYS A 102 -5.04 -5.98 0.95
CA LYS A 102 -5.73 -7.18 0.49
C LYS A 102 -4.88 -7.90 -0.52
N TRP A 103 -4.89 -9.22 -0.45
CA TRP A 103 -4.23 -10.06 -1.44
C TRP A 103 -5.06 -11.29 -1.78
N ARG A 104 -4.77 -11.90 -2.93
CA ARG A 104 -5.29 -13.21 -3.33
C ARG A 104 -4.38 -13.82 -4.38
N ALA A 105 -4.30 -15.14 -4.40
CA ALA A 105 -3.60 -15.92 -5.41
C ALA A 105 -4.53 -16.60 -6.42
N GLY A 106 -5.84 -16.62 -6.17
CA GLY A 106 -6.79 -17.34 -7.01
C GLY A 106 -6.49 -18.84 -7.06
N LEU A 107 -6.33 -19.39 -8.27
CA LEU A 107 -5.99 -20.78 -8.58
C LEU A 107 -4.49 -21.06 -8.49
N GLU A 108 -3.64 -20.03 -8.40
CA GLU A 108 -2.19 -20.24 -8.27
C GLU A 108 -1.82 -20.60 -6.83
N ARG A 109 -0.94 -21.61 -6.68
CA ARG A 109 -0.30 -21.90 -5.40
C ARG A 109 0.98 -21.09 -5.28
N LEU A 110 0.92 -20.00 -4.51
CA LEU A 110 2.02 -19.06 -4.32
C LEU A 110 2.53 -19.10 -2.90
N THR A 111 3.85 -19.20 -2.72
CA THR A 111 4.48 -19.00 -1.43
C THR A 111 4.93 -17.55 -1.30
N TYR A 112 4.89 -17.01 -0.09
CA TYR A 112 5.40 -15.68 0.20
C TYR A 112 6.45 -15.73 1.31
N ASN A 113 7.38 -14.80 1.25
CA ASN A 113 8.28 -14.42 2.33
C ASN A 113 8.18 -12.91 2.53
N ILE A 114 7.73 -12.49 3.70
CA ILE A 114 7.53 -11.10 4.09
C ILE A 114 8.35 -10.77 5.32
N SER A 115 9.01 -9.62 5.28
CA SER A 115 9.79 -9.09 6.40
C SER A 115 9.64 -7.59 6.49
N MET A 116 9.46 -7.09 7.70
CA MET A 116 9.42 -5.66 7.99
C MET A 116 10.28 -5.36 9.21
N VAL A 117 11.17 -4.38 9.08
CA VAL A 117 12.16 -4.07 10.12
C VAL A 117 12.23 -2.57 10.31
N SER A 118 12.13 -2.13 11.56
CA SER A 118 12.38 -0.74 11.92
C SER A 118 13.88 -0.46 11.86
N LEU A 119 14.26 0.60 11.14
CA LEU A 119 15.63 1.09 11.08
C LEU A 119 15.94 2.06 12.22
N ASN A 120 14.93 2.42 13.03
CA ASN A 120 15.08 3.21 14.24
C ASN A 120 14.17 2.69 15.37
N LYS A 121 14.68 1.70 16.12
CA LYS A 121 13.95 1.03 17.21
C LYS A 121 13.69 1.92 18.42
N THR A 122 14.35 3.08 18.51
CA THR A 122 14.07 4.06 19.56
C THR A 122 12.75 4.79 19.31
N LEU A 123 12.37 4.99 18.05
CA LEU A 123 11.13 5.67 17.64
C LEU A 123 9.97 4.71 17.32
N LEU A 124 10.26 3.61 16.63
CA LEU A 124 9.27 2.69 16.06
C LEU A 124 9.69 1.25 16.36
N PHE A 125 8.81 0.45 16.94
CA PHE A 125 9.02 -0.99 17.07
C PHE A 125 9.06 -1.66 15.69
N ASP A 126 9.62 -2.87 15.57
CA ASP A 126 9.50 -3.62 14.31
C ASP A 126 8.02 -3.80 13.96
N PRO A 127 7.59 -3.50 12.71
CA PRO A 127 6.20 -3.63 12.33
C PRO A 127 5.66 -5.05 12.54
N LEU A 128 4.46 -5.16 13.09
CA LEU A 128 3.82 -6.45 13.36
C LEU A 128 2.85 -6.82 12.25
N LEU A 129 2.89 -8.08 11.82
CA LEU A 129 2.00 -8.65 10.81
C LEU A 129 0.95 -9.56 11.48
N ASN A 130 -0.26 -9.59 10.94
CA ASN A 130 -1.29 -10.57 11.32
C ASN A 130 -1.09 -11.94 10.67
N VAL A 131 -0.11 -12.06 9.78
CA VAL A 131 0.27 -13.30 9.08
C VAL A 131 1.68 -13.69 9.47
N ALA A 132 2.03 -14.97 9.29
CA ALA A 132 3.41 -15.43 9.47
C ALA A 132 4.36 -14.75 8.47
N ASN A 133 5.67 -14.76 8.73
CA ASN A 133 6.65 -14.20 7.80
C ASN A 133 6.82 -15.06 6.53
N TYR A 134 6.48 -16.34 6.60
CA TYR A 134 6.49 -17.23 5.45
C TYR A 134 5.22 -18.06 5.42
N GLY A 135 4.66 -18.27 4.24
CA GLY A 135 3.43 -19.05 4.09
C GLY A 135 2.94 -19.13 2.65
N ILE A 136 1.66 -19.44 2.50
CA ILE A 136 0.97 -19.52 1.22
C ILE A 136 0.02 -18.33 1.08
N VAL A 137 0.04 -17.66 -0.07
CA VAL A 137 -0.92 -16.59 -0.37
C VAL A 137 -2.30 -17.22 -0.55
N PRO A 138 -3.34 -16.75 0.17
CA PRO A 138 -4.67 -17.36 0.11
C PRO A 138 -5.27 -17.36 -1.29
N ALA A 139 -6.00 -18.43 -1.63
CA ALA A 139 -6.72 -18.53 -2.90
C ALA A 139 -7.82 -17.45 -3.02
N MET A 140 -8.57 -17.25 -1.94
CA MET A 140 -9.59 -16.20 -1.82
C MET A 140 -9.00 -14.90 -1.28
N GLU A 141 -9.75 -13.81 -1.42
CA GLU A 141 -9.38 -12.52 -0.83
C GLU A 141 -9.17 -12.63 0.68
N SER A 142 -8.05 -12.09 1.15
CA SER A 142 -7.69 -12.05 2.57
C SER A 142 -6.96 -10.76 2.90
N ASP A 143 -7.04 -10.35 4.17
CA ASP A 143 -6.42 -9.13 4.67
C ASP A 143 -5.03 -9.42 5.26
N VAL A 144 -4.04 -8.63 4.83
CA VAL A 144 -2.74 -8.50 5.49
C VAL A 144 -2.75 -7.18 6.24
N GLN A 145 -2.66 -7.26 7.56
CA GLN A 145 -2.59 -6.12 8.46
C GLN A 145 -1.16 -5.91 8.93
N ILE A 146 -0.68 -4.68 8.77
CA ILE A 146 0.60 -4.20 9.27
C ILE A 146 0.32 -3.20 10.40
N THR A 147 0.88 -3.44 11.57
CA THR A 147 0.78 -2.55 12.74
C THR A 147 2.09 -1.79 12.92
N LEU A 148 2.01 -0.46 12.88
CA LEU A 148 3.14 0.48 12.98
C LEU A 148 3.12 1.16 14.36
N ALA A 149 3.66 0.46 15.36
CA ALA A 149 3.65 0.91 16.75
C ALA A 149 4.85 1.81 17.07
N CYS A 150 4.59 3.10 17.29
CA CYS A 150 5.60 4.02 17.81
C CYS A 150 5.89 3.74 19.30
N THR A 151 7.14 3.90 19.75
CA THR A 151 7.52 3.67 21.15
C THR A 151 6.95 4.72 22.11
N GLY A 152 6.62 5.91 21.58
CA GLY A 152 6.15 7.05 22.35
C GLY A 152 7.23 7.75 23.19
N LYS A 153 8.50 7.34 23.08
CA LYS A 153 9.61 7.91 23.86
C LYS A 153 10.04 9.29 23.37
N MET A 154 10.11 9.47 22.05
CA MET A 154 10.44 10.76 21.43
C MET A 154 9.55 11.01 20.21
N THR A 155 9.53 12.26 19.76
CA THR A 155 8.89 12.65 18.50
C THR A 155 9.93 12.64 17.38
N GLY A 156 9.60 12.10 16.21
CA GLY A 156 10.52 12.05 15.08
C GLY A 156 10.06 11.18 13.93
N PHE A 157 10.86 11.13 12.88
CA PHE A 157 10.60 10.31 11.71
C PHE A 157 11.38 9.00 11.80
N ALA A 158 10.66 7.87 11.76
CA ALA A 158 11.22 6.54 11.86
C ALA A 158 11.16 5.83 10.50
N PRO A 159 12.31 5.56 9.85
CA PRO A 159 12.33 4.73 8.66
C PRO A 159 12.16 3.25 9.03
N PHE A 160 11.47 2.51 8.18
CA PHE A 160 11.35 1.05 8.25
C PHE A 160 11.46 0.44 6.85
N LYS A 161 12.09 -0.73 6.77
CA LYS A 161 12.24 -1.49 5.53
C LYS A 161 11.08 -2.47 5.39
N LEU A 162 10.55 -2.60 4.18
CA LEU A 162 9.60 -3.63 3.79
C LEU A 162 10.23 -4.50 2.70
N TYR A 163 10.12 -5.81 2.87
CA TYR A 163 10.49 -6.80 1.88
C TYR A 163 9.34 -7.81 1.71
N LEU A 164 8.96 -8.06 0.46
CA LEU A 164 8.00 -9.10 0.08
C LEU A 164 8.49 -9.79 -1.18
N ASP A 165 8.69 -11.10 -1.08
CA ASP A 165 9.02 -11.98 -2.19
C ASP A 165 7.92 -13.04 -2.31
N VAL A 166 7.31 -13.11 -3.49
CA VAL A 166 6.25 -14.09 -3.80
C VAL A 166 6.76 -15.00 -4.89
N ARG A 167 6.70 -16.30 -4.65
CA ARG A 167 7.24 -17.33 -5.55
C ARG A 167 6.15 -18.29 -5.99
N ARG A 168 6.28 -18.70 -7.24
CA ARG A 168 5.53 -19.82 -7.81
C ARG A 168 6.25 -21.11 -7.46
N GLU A 169 5.48 -22.17 -7.23
CA GLU A 169 6.03 -23.52 -7.02
C GLU A 169 6.82 -24.01 -8.27
N PHE A 170 6.38 -23.59 -9.46
CA PHE A 170 7.03 -23.94 -10.73
C PHE A 170 7.70 -22.71 -11.37
N GLU A 171 9.03 -22.76 -11.48
CA GLU A 171 9.87 -21.67 -11.98
C GLU A 171 9.81 -21.47 -13.51
N GLY A 172 9.16 -22.37 -14.25
CA GLY A 172 8.95 -22.24 -15.70
C GLY A 172 7.97 -21.14 -16.11
N LEU A 173 7.29 -20.52 -15.14
CA LEU A 173 6.37 -19.40 -15.35
C LEU A 173 7.07 -18.06 -15.09
N ARG A 174 6.50 -16.97 -15.62
CA ARG A 174 7.00 -15.60 -15.41
C ARG A 174 7.27 -15.32 -13.92
N LYS A 175 8.46 -14.82 -13.61
CA LYS A 175 8.84 -14.42 -12.25
C LYS A 175 8.02 -13.22 -11.78
N ILE A 176 7.51 -13.29 -10.55
CA ILE A 176 6.86 -12.17 -9.88
C ILE A 176 7.98 -11.29 -9.30
N PRO A 177 8.05 -9.99 -9.62
CA PRO A 177 9.10 -9.14 -9.08
C PRO A 177 8.96 -8.98 -7.57
N ARG A 178 10.11 -8.98 -6.87
CA ARG A 178 10.16 -8.69 -5.44
C ARG A 178 9.79 -7.24 -5.17
N ILE A 179 9.12 -7.00 -4.06
CA ILE A 179 8.81 -5.66 -3.54
C ILE A 179 9.81 -5.40 -2.40
N ASP A 180 10.67 -4.39 -2.57
CA ASP A 180 11.65 -3.99 -1.56
C ASP A 180 11.77 -2.47 -1.55
N PHE A 181 11.36 -1.83 -0.45
CA PHE A 181 11.46 -0.39 -0.29
C PHE A 181 11.59 0.03 1.17
N VAL A 182 12.02 1.28 1.38
CA VAL A 182 12.01 1.95 2.68
C VAL A 182 10.85 2.93 2.71
N ALA A 183 10.04 2.87 3.76
CA ALA A 183 9.02 3.86 4.06
C ALA A 183 9.35 4.56 5.37
N GLN A 184 8.70 5.69 5.62
CA GLN A 184 8.92 6.48 6.82
C GLN A 184 7.60 6.67 7.58
N LYS A 185 7.67 6.62 8.90
CA LYS A 185 6.55 6.86 9.82
C LYS A 185 6.87 8.08 10.67
N TYR A 186 5.95 9.03 10.80
CA TYR A 186 6.06 10.06 11.82
C TYR A 186 5.50 9.55 13.14
N CYS A 187 6.33 9.59 14.19
CA CYS A 187 6.04 9.16 15.54
C CYS A 187 6.01 10.36 16.49
N LEU A 188 5.06 10.33 17.43
CA LEU A 188 4.93 11.34 18.47
C LEU A 188 5.35 10.76 19.81
N SER A 189 5.93 11.59 20.67
CA SER A 189 6.08 11.27 22.09
C SER A 189 4.70 11.23 22.77
N LYS A 190 4.58 10.50 23.87
CA LYS A 190 3.33 10.43 24.65
C LYS A 190 2.81 11.82 25.03
N SER A 191 3.69 12.73 25.44
CA SER A 191 3.34 14.10 25.82
C SER A 191 2.67 14.90 24.68
N LYS A 192 3.12 14.73 23.42
CA LYS A 192 2.51 15.42 22.25
C LYS A 192 1.26 14.73 21.71
N ARG A 193 0.97 13.50 22.14
CA ARG A 193 -0.21 12.75 21.67
C ARG A 193 -1.47 13.11 22.46
N PHE A 194 -1.32 13.54 23.71
CA PHE A 194 -2.41 13.80 24.66
C PHE A 194 -2.43 15.24 25.21
N GLY A 195 -1.47 16.08 24.84
CA GLY A 195 -1.47 17.52 25.11
C GLY A 195 -1.94 18.29 23.88
#